data_AF-A0A950KRH5-F1
#
_entry.id   AF-A0A950KRH5-F1
#
_cell.length_a   1.000
_cell.length_b   1.000
_cell.length_c   1.000
_cell.angle_alpha   90.00
_cell.angle_beta   90.00
_cell.angle_gamma   90.00
#
_symmetry.space_group_name_H-M   'P 1'
#
loop_
_entity.id
_entity.type
_entity.pdbx_description
1 polymer ?
#
loop_
_entity_poly.entity_id
_entity_poly.type
_entity_poly.pdbx_seq_one_letter_code
_entity_poly.pdbx_strand_id
1 'polypeptide(L)'
;MSGTLLTITQALQLVAIAPCLFVIIFLLCTARTGDNILPVLYFLSLSCSFILPLLDILGAPKDDRLLTSALLLGENTTAPLAFLLTMQFLLGRVPPWPYWLILALPLLGGSPIVYASLFASEVCLGANFCYPTASVRLLFGVFSAALIFLLLLYKLSLASARVAAINTG
;
A
#
# COMPACT_ATOMS: atom_id res chain seq x y z
N MET A 1 -18.60 31.13 -1.76
CA MET A 1 -18.32 29.93 -0.94
C MET A 1 -19.31 28.86 -1.35
N SER A 2 -18.94 28.06 -2.34
CA SER A 2 -19.74 26.90 -2.77
C SER A 2 -19.59 25.85 -1.67
N GLY A 3 -20.66 25.54 -0.95
CA GLY A 3 -20.64 24.49 0.09
C GLY A 3 -20.33 23.15 -0.57
N THR A 4 -19.11 22.65 -0.39
CA THR A 4 -18.73 21.31 -0.80
C THR A 4 -19.45 20.32 0.10
N LEU A 5 -20.53 19.73 -0.39
CA LEU A 5 -21.16 18.59 0.24
C LEU A 5 -20.18 17.42 0.16
N LEU A 6 -19.61 17.04 1.31
CA LEU A 6 -18.82 15.83 1.47
C LEU A 6 -19.65 14.63 1.02
N THR A 7 -19.09 13.83 0.12
CA THR A 7 -19.72 12.55 -0.22
C THR A 7 -19.61 11.59 0.96
N ILE A 8 -20.52 10.62 1.03
CA ILE A 8 -20.50 9.60 2.09
C ILE A 8 -19.15 8.85 2.12
N THR A 9 -18.56 8.59 0.96
CA THR A 9 -17.26 7.91 0.86
C THR A 9 -16.12 8.75 1.44
N GLN A 10 -16.12 10.06 1.23
CA GLN A 10 -15.12 10.97 1.78
C GLN A 10 -15.27 11.12 3.30
N ALA A 11 -16.50 11.20 3.81
CA ALA A 11 -16.75 11.21 5.25
C ALA A 11 -16.24 9.92 5.92
N LEU A 12 -16.50 8.75 5.30
CA LEU A 12 -16.00 7.46 5.79
C LEU A 12 -14.46 7.39 5.78
N GLN A 13 -13.81 7.94 4.75
CA GLN A 13 -12.35 8.01 4.69
C GLN A 13 -11.77 8.89 5.79
N LEU A 14 -12.37 10.05 6.05
CA LEU A 14 -11.96 10.93 7.15
C LEU A 14 -12.09 10.23 8.51
N VAL A 15 -13.21 9.51 8.71
CA VAL A 15 -13.43 8.69 9.92
C VAL A 15 -12.41 7.56 10.02
N ALA A 16 -11.96 6.97 8.90
CA ALA A 16 -10.95 5.91 8.88
C ALA A 16 -9.51 6.42 9.14
N ILE A 17 -9.20 7.67 8.79
CA ILE A 17 -7.89 8.27 9.07
C ILE A 17 -7.66 8.43 10.59
N ALA A 18 -8.69 8.82 11.34
CA ALA A 18 -8.58 9.06 12.77
C ALA A 18 -8.04 7.84 13.57
N PRO A 19 -8.59 6.61 13.45
CA PRO A 19 -8.02 5.44 14.12
C PRO A 19 -6.64 5.07 13.57
N CYS A 20 -6.35 5.30 12.29
CA CYS A 20 -5.00 5.05 11.75
C CYS A 20 -3.95 5.94 12.42
N LEU A 21 -4.22 7.24 12.51
CA LEU A 21 -3.31 8.19 13.19
C LEU A 21 -3.19 7.88 14.68
N PHE A 22 -4.31 7.54 15.34
CA PHE A 22 -4.29 7.14 16.74
C PHE A 22 -3.38 5.92 16.97
N VAL A 23 -3.52 4.87 16.14
CA VAL A 23 -2.69 3.67 16.23
C VAL A 23 -1.24 3.96 15.93
N ILE A 24 -0.93 4.81 14.93
CA ILE A 24 0.44 5.25 14.64
C ILE A 24 1.06 5.94 15.86
N ILE A 25 0.38 6.93 16.42
CA ILE A 25 0.86 7.67 17.60
C ILE A 25 1.04 6.71 18.78
N PHE A 26 0.06 5.85 19.03
CA PHE A 26 0.13 4.86 20.10
C PHE A 26 1.33 3.92 19.94
N LEU A 27 1.56 3.38 18.75
CA LEU A 27 2.69 2.50 18.46
C LEU A 27 4.03 3.22 18.57
N LEU A 28 4.12 4.47 18.13
CA LEU A 28 5.32 5.31 18.28
C LEU A 28 5.62 5.61 19.76
N CYS A 29 4.60 5.92 20.57
CA CYS A 29 4.77 6.16 22.01
C CYS A 29 5.12 4.88 22.78
N THR A 30 4.63 3.72 22.34
CA THR A 30 4.88 2.42 22.99
C THR A 30 6.08 1.66 22.42
N ALA A 31 6.72 2.17 21.36
CA ALA A 31 7.88 1.57 20.73
C ALA A 31 9.10 1.60 21.66
N ARG A 32 9.20 0.58 22.52
CA ARG A 32 10.42 0.28 23.27
C ARG A 32 11.37 -0.64 22.49
N THR A 33 10.85 -1.41 21.55
CA THR A 33 11.61 -2.35 20.70
C THR A 33 11.31 -2.09 19.22
N GLY A 34 12.23 -2.49 18.33
CA GLY A 34 12.10 -2.32 16.88
C GLY A 34 10.95 -3.10 16.23
N ASP A 35 10.19 -3.88 17.01
CA ASP A 35 9.10 -4.72 16.50
C ASP A 35 7.88 -3.91 16.04
N ASN A 36 7.72 -2.67 16.51
CA ASN A 36 6.58 -1.82 16.15
C ASN A 36 6.75 -1.10 14.80
N ILE A 37 7.93 -1.17 14.17
CA ILE A 37 8.20 -0.40 12.95
C ILE A 37 7.28 -0.77 11.79
N LEU A 38 7.01 -2.07 11.63
CA LEU A 38 6.27 -2.57 10.49
C LEU A 38 4.76 -2.27 10.58
N PRO A 39 4.08 -2.46 11.73
CA PRO A 39 2.73 -1.95 11.92
C PRO A 39 2.63 -0.44 11.68
N VAL A 40 3.60 0.36 12.16
CA VAL A 40 3.62 1.82 11.91
C VAL A 40 3.68 2.12 10.42
N LEU A 41 4.60 1.48 9.68
CA LEU A 41 4.72 1.67 8.24
C LEU A 41 3.43 1.26 7.51
N TYR A 42 2.79 0.16 7.92
CA TYR A 42 1.53 -0.29 7.34
C TYR A 42 0.41 0.73 7.55
N PHE A 43 0.20 1.22 8.78
CA PHE A 43 -0.84 2.23 9.04
C PHE A 43 -0.54 3.57 8.38
N LEU A 44 0.74 3.93 8.24
CA LEU A 44 1.14 5.13 7.49
C LEU A 44 0.77 5.00 6.01
N SER A 45 1.10 3.87 5.40
CA SER A 45 0.72 3.55 4.02
C SER A 45 -0.80 3.53 3.82
N LEU A 46 -1.55 2.95 4.76
CA LEU A 46 -3.01 2.94 4.74
C LEU A 46 -3.58 4.37 4.86
N SER A 47 -2.96 5.22 5.69
CA SER A 47 -3.35 6.63 5.82
C SER A 47 -3.17 7.37 4.49
N CYS A 48 -2.08 7.11 3.75
CA CYS A 48 -1.88 7.68 2.42
C CYS A 48 -3.02 7.31 1.44
N SER A 49 -3.47 6.05 1.46
CA SER A 49 -4.59 5.57 0.65
C SER A 49 -5.91 6.28 0.97
N PHE A 50 -6.13 6.64 2.24
CA PHE A 50 -7.31 7.41 2.63
C PHE A 50 -7.18 8.90 2.32
N ILE A 51 -5.98 9.48 2.38
CA ILE A 51 -5.76 10.91 2.12
C ILE A 51 -5.91 11.25 0.63
N LEU A 52 -5.49 10.37 -0.28
CA LEU A 52 -5.59 10.58 -1.73
C LEU A 52 -6.96 11.09 -2.21
N PRO A 53 -8.09 10.41 -1.92
CA PRO A 53 -9.42 10.87 -2.32
C PRO A 53 -9.90 12.15 -1.59
N LEU A 54 -9.27 12.54 -0.47
CA LEU A 54 -9.54 13.81 0.20
C LEU A 54 -8.79 15.00 -0.41
N LEU A 55 -7.73 14.78 -1.19
CA LEU A 55 -6.98 15.86 -1.84
C LEU A 55 -7.88 16.75 -2.70
N ASP A 56 -8.86 16.16 -3.38
CA ASP A 56 -9.81 16.89 -4.22
C ASP A 56 -10.68 17.89 -3.41
N ILE A 57 -10.95 17.58 -2.14
CA ILE A 57 -11.77 18.42 -1.23
C ILE A 57 -10.92 19.47 -0.54
N LEU A 58 -9.71 19.08 -0.12
CA LEU A 58 -8.76 19.95 0.59
C LEU A 58 -8.31 21.13 -0.27
N GLY A 59 -8.60 21.11 -1.58
CA GLY A 59 -8.16 22.14 -2.50
C GLY A 59 -6.63 22.22 -2.57
N ALA A 60 -5.95 21.14 -2.20
CA ALA A 60 -4.51 21.04 -2.31
C ALA A 60 -4.12 21.36 -3.76
N PRO A 61 -3.13 22.22 -3.99
CA PRO A 61 -2.74 22.57 -5.35
C PRO A 61 -2.43 21.28 -6.08
N LYS A 62 -3.17 20.99 -7.15
CA LYS A 62 -2.96 19.81 -8.01
C LYS A 62 -1.52 19.75 -8.55
N ASP A 63 -0.80 20.86 -8.47
CA ASP A 63 0.59 21.01 -8.88
C ASP A 63 1.61 20.54 -7.82
N ASP A 64 1.22 20.20 -6.60
CA ASP A 64 2.13 19.60 -5.61
C ASP A 64 2.42 18.13 -5.95
N ARG A 65 3.24 17.97 -6.99
CA ARG A 65 3.69 16.68 -7.53
C ARG A 65 4.37 15.83 -6.47
N LEU A 66 5.12 16.46 -5.57
CA LEU A 66 5.83 15.77 -4.48
C LEU A 66 4.84 15.11 -3.51
N LEU A 67 3.85 15.86 -3.03
CA LEU A 67 2.83 15.34 -2.12
C LEU A 67 2.04 14.21 -2.76
N THR A 68 1.57 14.44 -3.98
CA THR A 68 0.82 13.42 -4.74
C THR A 68 1.67 12.18 -4.95
N SER A 69 2.92 12.32 -5.39
CA SER A 69 3.83 11.19 -5.58
C SER A 69 4.09 10.40 -4.28
N ALA A 70 4.27 11.09 -3.16
CA ALA A 70 4.49 10.45 -1.86
C ALA A 70 3.26 9.68 -1.39
N LEU A 71 2.06 10.24 -1.59
CA LEU A 71 0.80 9.57 -1.24
C LEU A 71 0.54 8.35 -2.13
N LEU A 72 0.79 8.47 -3.43
CA LEU A 72 0.69 7.37 -4.39
C LEU A 72 1.68 6.24 -4.07
N LEU A 73 2.90 6.61 -3.67
CA LEU A 73 3.91 5.66 -3.21
C LEU A 73 3.42 4.92 -1.97
N GLY A 74 2.90 5.66 -0.99
CA GLY A 74 2.31 5.10 0.23
C GLY A 74 1.19 4.11 -0.09
N GLU A 75 0.25 4.48 -0.96
CA GLU A 75 -0.85 3.60 -1.37
C GLU A 75 -0.34 2.30 -1.99
N ASN A 76 0.63 2.37 -2.92
CA ASN A 76 1.17 1.19 -3.60
C ASN A 76 1.96 0.27 -2.66
N THR A 77 2.47 0.78 -1.52
CA THR A 77 3.13 -0.04 -0.50
C THR A 77 2.16 -0.75 0.46
N THR A 78 0.84 -0.51 0.37
CA THR A 78 -0.13 -1.07 1.32
C THR A 78 -0.15 -2.61 1.27
N ALA A 79 -0.24 -3.18 0.07
CA ALA A 79 -0.28 -4.63 -0.12
C ALA A 79 0.98 -5.37 0.36
N PRO A 80 2.22 -4.96 -0.02
CA PRO A 80 3.42 -5.64 0.49
C PRO A 80 3.63 -5.43 1.99
N LEU A 81 3.25 -4.27 2.54
CA LEU A 81 3.33 -4.04 3.99
C LEU A 81 2.32 -4.93 4.74
N ALA A 82 1.12 -5.15 4.20
CA ALA A 82 0.15 -6.10 4.75
C ALA A 82 0.70 -7.54 4.76
N PHE A 83 1.39 -7.95 3.69
CA PHE A 83 2.09 -9.24 3.64
C PHE A 83 3.16 -9.34 4.73
N LEU A 84 4.03 -8.35 4.84
CA LEU A 84 5.08 -8.34 5.85
C LEU A 84 4.47 -8.38 7.27
N LEU A 85 3.41 -7.61 7.50
CA LEU A 85 2.70 -7.57 8.78
C LEU A 85 2.12 -8.95 9.13
N THR A 86 1.51 -9.62 8.15
CA THR A 86 1.03 -11.00 8.33
C THR A 86 2.17 -11.95 8.66
N MET A 87 3.32 -11.83 7.97
CA MET A 87 4.50 -12.63 8.27
C MET A 87 5.05 -12.34 9.68
N GLN A 88 5.02 -11.09 10.14
CA GLN A 88 5.40 -10.74 11.51
C GLN A 88 4.49 -11.43 12.53
N PHE A 89 3.17 -11.42 12.30
CA PHE A 89 2.21 -12.11 13.16
C PHE A 89 2.46 -13.63 13.18
N LEU A 90 2.74 -14.25 12.03
CA LEU A 90 3.01 -15.69 11.95
C LEU A 90 4.33 -16.10 12.58
N LEU A 91 5.37 -15.27 12.47
CA LEU A 91 6.71 -15.57 12.99
C LEU A 91 6.88 -15.14 14.46
N GLY A 92 6.01 -14.29 14.99
CA GLY A 92 6.14 -13.67 16.31
C GLY A 92 7.34 -12.72 16.43
N ARG A 93 7.96 -12.33 15.31
CA ARG A 93 9.14 -11.46 15.23
C ARG A 93 9.20 -10.76 13.88
N VAL A 94 10.01 -9.70 13.76
CA VAL A 94 10.22 -9.00 12.48
C VAL A 94 10.71 -9.98 11.40
N PRO A 95 10.09 -10.00 10.20
CA PRO A 95 10.51 -10.88 9.11
C PRO A 95 11.97 -10.62 8.71
N PRO A 96 12.76 -11.67 8.42
CA PRO A 96 14.14 -11.50 8.01
C PRO A 96 14.23 -10.78 6.66
N TRP A 97 15.39 -10.16 6.40
CA TRP A 97 15.64 -9.30 5.23
C TRP A 97 15.12 -9.82 3.87
N PRO A 98 15.18 -11.13 3.52
CA PRO A 98 14.71 -11.59 2.21
C PRO A 98 13.23 -11.31 1.93
N TYR A 99 12.38 -11.26 2.96
CA TYR A 99 10.95 -10.95 2.79
C TYR A 99 10.74 -9.49 2.37
N TRP A 100 11.63 -8.59 2.76
CA TRP A 100 11.56 -7.16 2.46
C TRP A 100 11.74 -6.87 0.97
N LEU A 101 12.31 -7.80 0.20
CA LEU A 101 12.38 -7.69 -1.26
C LEU A 101 10.99 -7.58 -1.91
N ILE A 102 9.92 -7.99 -1.23
CA ILE A 102 8.56 -7.83 -1.74
C ILE A 102 8.15 -6.35 -1.90
N LEU A 103 8.76 -5.44 -1.13
CA LEU A 103 8.56 -4.00 -1.30
C LEU A 103 9.14 -3.50 -2.63
N ALA A 104 10.16 -4.16 -3.16
CA ALA A 104 10.73 -3.80 -4.45
C ALA A 104 9.76 -4.04 -5.60
N LEU A 105 8.76 -4.92 -5.45
CA LEU A 105 7.83 -5.28 -6.51
C LEU A 105 6.96 -4.08 -6.96
N PRO A 106 6.24 -3.38 -6.07
CA PRO A 106 5.55 -2.15 -6.45
C PRO A 106 6.48 -0.98 -6.69
N LEU A 107 7.66 -0.93 -6.05
CA LEU A 107 8.61 0.16 -6.26
C LEU A 107 9.26 0.12 -7.65
N LEU A 108 9.69 -1.05 -8.12
CA LEU A 108 10.35 -1.21 -9.42
C LEU A 108 9.34 -1.21 -10.57
N GLY A 109 8.21 -1.90 -10.41
CA GLY A 109 7.20 -1.99 -11.47
C GLY A 109 6.24 -0.80 -11.51
N GLY A 110 5.93 -0.22 -10.34
CA GLY A 110 4.98 0.88 -10.22
C GLY A 110 5.60 2.26 -10.42
N SER A 111 6.87 2.47 -10.04
CA SER A 111 7.47 3.81 -10.11
C SER A 111 7.47 4.44 -11.51
N PRO A 112 7.82 3.76 -12.61
CA PRO A 112 7.83 4.40 -13.92
C PRO A 112 6.42 4.80 -14.38
N ILE A 113 5.42 3.98 -14.06
CA ILE A 113 4.01 4.18 -14.43
C ILE A 113 3.39 5.29 -13.57
N VAL A 114 3.70 5.30 -12.27
CA VAL A 114 3.23 6.30 -11.30
C VAL A 114 3.85 7.65 -11.61
N TYR A 115 5.16 7.71 -11.91
CA TYR A 115 5.78 8.97 -12.33
C TYR A 115 5.31 9.40 -13.72
N ALA A 116 5.12 8.48 -14.67
CA ALA A 116 4.53 8.81 -15.97
C ALA A 116 3.14 9.45 -15.83
N SER A 117 2.34 9.02 -14.86
CA SER A 117 1.01 9.61 -14.59
C SER A 117 1.06 11.08 -14.17
N LEU A 118 2.19 11.55 -13.63
CA LEU A 118 2.37 12.96 -13.25
C LEU A 118 2.76 13.85 -14.44
N PHE A 119 3.28 13.26 -15.52
CA PHE A 119 3.75 13.99 -16.70
C PHE A 119 2.84 13.80 -17.92
N ALA A 120 2.10 12.69 -18.00
CA ALA A 120 1.23 12.35 -19.11
C ALA A 120 -0.06 11.68 -18.64
N SER A 121 -1.19 12.09 -19.22
CA SER A 121 -2.51 11.48 -18.99
C SER A 121 -2.66 10.11 -19.66
N GLU A 122 -1.79 9.80 -20.62
CA GLU A 122 -1.83 8.59 -21.42
C GLU A 122 -0.44 7.96 -21.52
N VAL A 123 -0.42 6.63 -21.54
CA VAL A 123 0.77 5.82 -21.81
C VAL A 123 0.57 5.13 -23.15
N CYS A 124 1.43 5.42 -24.12
CA CYS A 124 1.36 4.82 -25.45
C CYS A 124 2.31 3.62 -25.57
N LEU A 125 1.74 2.46 -25.85
CA LEU A 125 2.44 1.22 -26.20
C LEU A 125 2.64 1.17 -27.73
N GLY A 126 3.68 1.85 -28.19
CA GLY A 126 3.97 2.01 -29.62
C GLY A 126 3.17 3.17 -30.25
N ALA A 127 3.10 3.18 -31.59
CA ALA A 127 2.56 4.32 -32.34
C ALA A 127 1.03 4.42 -32.33
N ASN A 128 0.31 3.31 -32.07
CA ASN A 128 -1.13 3.23 -32.32
C ASN A 128 -1.99 2.91 -31.08
N PHE A 129 -1.39 2.55 -29.94
CA PHE A 129 -2.14 2.12 -28.76
C PHE A 129 -1.80 2.99 -27.57
N CYS A 130 -2.66 3.96 -27.26
CA CYS A 130 -2.56 4.78 -26.06
C CYS A 130 -3.63 4.36 -25.06
N TYR A 131 -3.22 4.13 -23.82
CA TYR A 131 -4.11 3.80 -22.71
C TYR A 131 -4.06 4.90 -21.67
N PRO A 132 -5.20 5.25 -21.04
CA PRO A 132 -5.20 6.20 -19.95
C PRO A 132 -4.36 5.64 -18.79
N THR A 133 -3.48 6.48 -18.22
CA THR A 133 -2.51 6.05 -17.20
C THR A 133 -3.19 5.46 -15.96
N ALA A 134 -4.40 5.95 -15.64
CA ALA A 134 -5.23 5.42 -14.56
C ALA A 134 -5.56 3.93 -14.71
N SER A 135 -5.89 3.48 -15.93
CA SER A 135 -6.21 2.07 -16.21
C SER A 135 -4.99 1.18 -16.09
N VAL A 136 -3.84 1.63 -16.62
CA VAL A 136 -2.57 0.89 -16.53
C VAL A 136 -2.15 0.74 -15.07
N ARG A 137 -2.29 1.82 -14.29
CA ARG A 137 -2.00 1.83 -12.85
C ARG A 137 -2.91 0.87 -12.08
N LEU A 138 -4.22 0.89 -12.33
CA LEU A 138 -5.17 -0.02 -11.69
C LEU A 138 -4.81 -1.47 -12.01
N LEU A 139 -4.53 -1.77 -13.29
CA LEU A 139 -4.19 -3.11 -13.73
C LEU A 139 -2.91 -3.61 -13.05
N PHE A 140 -1.87 -2.78 -12.99
CA PHE A 140 -0.64 -3.11 -12.27
C PHE A 140 -0.87 -3.32 -10.77
N GLY A 141 -1.71 -2.49 -10.14
CA GLY A 141 -2.11 -2.65 -8.74
C GLY A 141 -2.78 -4.01 -8.49
N VAL A 142 -3.71 -4.40 -9.36
CA VAL A 142 -4.38 -5.71 -9.28
C VAL A 142 -3.40 -6.87 -9.46
N PHE A 143 -2.53 -6.81 -10.48
CA PHE A 143 -1.54 -7.87 -10.71
C PHE A 143 -0.54 -8.00 -9.56
N SER A 144 -0.01 -6.88 -9.06
CA SER A 144 0.93 -6.89 -7.94
C SER A 144 0.28 -7.41 -6.66
N ALA A 145 -0.95 -6.98 -6.34
CA ALA A 145 -1.70 -7.49 -5.19
C ALA A 145 -1.98 -9.00 -5.32
N ALA A 146 -2.38 -9.47 -6.50
CA ALA A 146 -2.62 -10.89 -6.76
C ALA A 146 -1.34 -11.72 -6.59
N LEU A 147 -0.20 -11.23 -7.08
CA LEU A 147 1.09 -11.90 -6.93
C LEU A 147 1.52 -11.97 -5.45
N ILE A 148 1.36 -10.89 -4.70
CA ILE A 148 1.62 -10.86 -3.26
C ILE A 148 0.73 -11.86 -2.51
N PHE A 149 -0.55 -11.91 -2.87
CA PHE A 149 -1.49 -12.86 -2.27
C PHE A 149 -1.13 -14.32 -2.60
N LEU A 150 -0.73 -14.60 -3.84
CA LEU A 150 -0.28 -15.93 -4.25
C LEU A 150 0.99 -16.35 -3.50
N LEU A 151 1.95 -15.43 -3.32
CA LEU A 151 3.14 -15.67 -2.50
C LEU A 151 2.78 -15.97 -1.04
N LEU A 152 1.79 -15.26 -0.49
CA LEU A 152 1.29 -15.49 0.87
C LEU A 152 0.68 -16.89 1.00
N LEU A 153 -0.21 -17.27 0.08
CA LEU A 153 -0.82 -18.60 0.05
C LEU A 153 0.23 -19.71 -0.09
N TYR A 154 1.22 -19.52 -0.97
CA TYR A 154 2.31 -20.48 -1.15
C TYR A 154 3.15 -20.67 0.12
N LYS A 155 3.43 -19.58 0.85
CA LYS A 155 4.18 -19.68 2.11
C LYS A 155 3.35 -20.32 3.21
N LEU A 156 2.05 -20.01 3.29
CA LEU A 156 1.14 -20.64 4.24
C LEU A 156 0.99 -22.14 3.99
N SER A 157 0.85 -22.57 2.74
CA SER A 157 0.71 -24.00 2.40
C SER A 157 1.99 -24.79 2.71
N LEU A 158 3.17 -24.20 2.48
CA LEU A 158 4.44 -24.79 2.89
C LEU A 158 4.56 -24.91 4.41
N ALA A 159 4.11 -23.90 5.16
CA ALA A 159 4.13 -23.92 6.61
C ALA A 159 3.19 -25.01 7.16
N SER A 160 1.96 -25.12 6.63
CA SER A 160 1.00 -26.15 7.05
C SER A 160 1.50 -27.57 6.73
N ALA A 161 2.12 -27.77 5.56
CA ALA A 161 2.68 -29.07 5.19
C ALA A 161 3.78 -29.54 6.16
N ARG A 162 4.62 -28.62 6.65
CA ARG A 162 5.66 -28.94 7.64
C ARG A 162 5.07 -29.36 8.98
N VAL A 163 4.02 -28.69 9.45
CA VAL A 163 3.33 -29.05 10.70
C VAL A 163 2.66 -30.42 10.58
N ALA A 164 2.03 -30.71 9.43
CA ALA A 164 1.44 -32.01 9.18
C ALA A 164 2.47 -33.15 9.24
N ALA A 165 3.66 -32.95 8.65
CA ALA A 165 4.73 -33.95 8.66
C ALA A 165 5.27 -34.26 10.07
N ILE A 166 5.29 -33.28 10.98
CA ILE A 166 5.74 -33.46 12.37
C ILE A 166 4.73 -34.28 13.18
N ASN A 167 3.44 -34.14 12.92
CA ASN A 167 2.40 -34.84 13.68
C ASN A 167 2.21 -36.31 13.25
N THR A 168 2.78 -36.73 12.12
CA THR A 168 2.64 -38.10 11.57
C THR A 168 3.85 -39.00 11.80
N GLY A 169 4.96 -38.47 12.35
CA GLY A 169 6.18 -39.23 12.65
C GLY A 169 6.37 -39.40 14.14
#